data_AF-A0A1I6A775-F1
#
_entry.id   AF-A0A1I6A775-F1
#
_cell.length_a   1.000
_cell.length_b   1.000
_cell.length_c   1.000
_cell.angle_alpha   90.00
_cell.angle_beta   90.00
_cell.angle_gamma   90.00
#
_symmetry.space_group_name_H-M   'P 1'
#
loop_
_entity.id
_entity.type
_entity.pdbx_description
1 polymer ?
#
loop_
_entity_poly.entity_id
_entity_poly.type
_entity_poly.pdbx_seq_one_letter_code
_entity_poly.pdbx_strand_id
1 'polypeptide(L)'
;MAVTATLTSIERQIGIAISAGLAILGLAMAAVAKTGPMALHGCMALVLGIALVFHLGGALYDQSEPSKSRHREYYDAPTRFGIVMTLIWAVAGMGVGVWLAALMYWPEATPAVPWTSYGRLRPVHTSGVIFGFGGNALIATSF
;
A
#
# COMPACT_ATOMS: atom_id res chain seq x y z
N MET A 1 -16.05 8.22 11.11
CA MET A 1 -15.92 7.01 11.95
C MET A 1 -14.60 6.33 11.60
N ALA A 2 -13.81 5.89 12.58
CA ALA A 2 -12.55 5.19 12.29
C ALA A 2 -12.86 3.81 11.69
N VAL A 3 -12.13 3.40 10.63
CA VAL A 3 -12.34 2.11 9.96
C VAL A 3 -12.21 0.93 10.94
N THR A 4 -11.29 1.04 11.91
CA THR A 4 -11.08 0.03 12.96
C THR A 4 -12.32 -0.23 13.82
N ALA A 5 -13.20 0.76 13.98
CA ALA A 5 -14.43 0.64 14.77
C ALA A 5 -15.49 -0.24 14.08
N THR A 6 -15.35 -0.49 12.77
CA THR A 6 -16.23 -1.39 12.02
C THR A 6 -15.79 -2.85 12.09
N LEU A 7 -14.59 -3.12 12.61
CA LEU A 7 -14.05 -4.46 12.77
C LEU A 7 -14.50 -5.07 14.10
N THR A 8 -14.89 -6.33 14.06
CA THR A 8 -15.12 -7.20 15.22
C THR A 8 -13.81 -7.51 15.94
N SER A 9 -13.91 -7.98 17.18
CA SER A 9 -12.73 -8.41 17.94
C SER A 9 -11.93 -9.50 17.23
N ILE A 10 -12.60 -10.44 16.54
CA ILE A 10 -11.94 -11.50 15.76
C ILE A 10 -11.23 -10.91 14.54
N GLU A 11 -11.88 -10.03 13.78
CA GLU A 11 -11.26 -9.37 12.62
C GLU A 11 -10.03 -8.54 13.05
N ARG A 12 -10.08 -7.86 14.20
CA ARG A 12 -8.93 -7.13 14.77
C ARG A 12 -7.79 -8.08 15.14
N GLN A 13 -8.07 -9.21 15.79
CA GLN A 13 -7.06 -10.22 16.13
C GLN A 13 -6.38 -10.82 14.89
N ILE A 14 -7.16 -11.16 13.86
CA ILE A 14 -6.63 -11.63 12.57
C ILE A 14 -5.76 -10.54 11.94
N GLY A 15 -6.22 -9.28 11.94
CA GLY A 15 -5.45 -8.15 11.43
C GLY A 15 -4.12 -7.95 12.16
N ILE A 16 -4.10 -8.11 13.49
CA ILE A 16 -2.87 -8.07 14.30
C ILE A 16 -1.93 -9.19 13.89
N ALA A 17 -2.43 -10.43 13.72
CA ALA A 17 -1.62 -11.56 13.32
C ALA A 17 -0.99 -11.36 11.93
N ILE A 18 -1.76 -10.86 10.95
CA ILE A 18 -1.26 -10.53 9.61
C ILE A 18 -0.20 -9.42 9.69
N SER A 19 -0.44 -8.39 10.50
CA SER A 19 0.49 -7.25 10.67
C SER A 19 1.79 -7.67 11.34
N ALA A 20 1.73 -8.57 12.33
CA ALA A 20 2.90 -9.17 12.95
C ALA A 20 3.68 -10.04 11.95
N GLY A 21 2.98 -10.81 11.11
CA GLY A 21 3.58 -11.57 10.02
C GLY A 21 4.33 -10.66 9.03
N LEU A 22 3.74 -9.54 8.65
CA LEU A 22 4.39 -8.52 7.81
C LEU A 22 5.64 -7.95 8.49
N ALA A 23 5.57 -7.65 9.78
CA ALA A 23 6.71 -7.13 10.54
C ALA A 23 7.87 -8.15 10.55
N ILE A 24 7.58 -9.41 10.86
CA ILE A 24 8.57 -10.50 10.87
C ILE A 24 9.19 -10.69 9.48
N LEU A 25 8.37 -10.68 8.43
CA LEU A 25 8.86 -10.77 7.06
C LEU A 25 9.74 -9.58 6.68
N GLY A 26 9.35 -8.37 7.06
CA GLY A 26 10.13 -7.15 6.86
C GLY A 26 11.49 -7.21 7.56
N LEU A 27 11.51 -7.68 8.82
CA LEU A 27 12.75 -7.90 9.58
C LEU A 27 13.64 -8.94 8.89
N ALA A 28 13.08 -10.06 8.46
CA ALA A 28 13.82 -11.11 7.75
C ALA A 28 14.42 -10.57 6.44
N MET A 29 13.63 -9.84 5.63
CA MET A 29 14.11 -9.19 4.41
C MET A 29 15.25 -8.22 4.69
N ALA A 30 15.12 -7.36 5.72
CA ALA A 30 16.16 -6.41 6.09
C ALA A 30 17.44 -7.10 6.56
N ALA A 31 17.32 -8.11 7.43
CA ALA A 31 18.46 -8.85 7.98
C ALA A 31 19.19 -9.67 6.92
N VAL A 32 18.47 -10.33 6.02
CA VAL A 32 19.07 -11.15 4.94
C VAL A 32 19.68 -10.28 3.85
N ALA A 33 19.00 -9.22 3.42
CA ALA A 33 19.52 -8.33 2.38
C ALA A 33 20.75 -7.55 2.85
N LYS A 34 20.84 -7.22 4.14
CA LYS A 34 21.89 -6.44 4.81
C LYS A 34 22.01 -4.99 4.34
N THR A 35 22.02 -4.73 3.04
CA THR A 35 22.13 -3.39 2.42
C THR A 35 21.32 -3.28 1.12
N GLY A 36 21.16 -2.07 0.61
CA GLY A 36 20.53 -1.82 -0.69
C GLY A 36 18.99 -1.74 -0.65
N PRO A 37 18.34 -1.69 -1.83
CA PRO A 37 16.90 -1.43 -1.94
C PRO A 37 16.05 -2.47 -1.23
N MET A 38 16.44 -3.74 -1.27
CA MET A 38 15.67 -4.80 -0.63
C MET A 38 15.68 -4.67 0.90
N ALA A 39 16.81 -4.25 1.48
CA ALA A 39 16.89 -3.95 2.90
C ALA A 39 15.97 -2.78 3.29
N LEU A 40 15.91 -1.74 2.45
CA LEU A 40 14.99 -0.61 2.64
C LEU A 40 13.52 -1.05 2.61
N HIS A 41 13.12 -1.88 1.64
CA HIS A 41 11.75 -2.42 1.58
C HIS A 41 11.43 -3.29 2.80
N GLY A 42 12.40 -4.08 3.29
CA GLY A 42 12.28 -4.82 4.54
C GLY A 42 12.03 -3.91 5.73
N CYS A 43 12.80 -2.83 5.87
CA CYS A 43 12.59 -1.82 6.93
C CYS A 43 11.23 -1.14 6.83
N MET A 44 10.77 -0.77 5.62
CA MET A 44 9.45 -0.18 5.41
C MET A 44 8.34 -1.14 5.83
N ALA A 45 8.41 -2.41 5.44
CA ALA A 45 7.46 -3.45 5.84
C ALA A 45 7.47 -3.70 7.36
N LEU A 46 8.66 -3.70 7.98
CA LEU A 46 8.82 -3.85 9.43
C LEU A 46 8.12 -2.72 10.18
N VAL A 47 8.42 -1.46 9.82
CA VAL A 47 7.83 -0.27 10.44
C VAL A 47 6.32 -0.26 10.26
N LEU A 48 5.83 -0.53 9.06
CA LEU A 48 4.40 -0.60 8.77
C LEU A 48 3.72 -1.70 9.60
N GLY A 49 4.29 -2.90 9.62
CA GLY A 49 3.75 -4.03 10.39
C GLY A 49 3.66 -3.72 11.88
N ILE A 50 4.73 -3.16 12.47
CA ILE A 50 4.73 -2.74 13.88
C ILE A 50 3.67 -1.67 14.15
N ALA A 51 3.61 -0.63 13.31
CA ALA A 51 2.62 0.43 13.48
C ALA A 51 1.18 -0.10 13.42
N LEU A 52 0.90 -1.03 12.50
CA LEU A 52 -0.41 -1.66 12.38
C LEU A 52 -0.74 -2.57 13.58
N VAL A 53 0.24 -3.30 14.12
CA VAL A 53 0.06 -4.09 15.36
C VAL A 53 -0.39 -3.19 16.51
N PHE A 54 0.29 -2.05 16.72
CA PHE A 54 -0.10 -1.12 17.77
C PHE A 54 -1.44 -0.44 17.49
N HIS A 55 -1.70 -0.04 16.24
CA HIS A 55 -2.96 0.60 15.87
C HIS A 55 -4.18 -0.33 16.05
N LEU A 56 -4.07 -1.58 15.60
CA LEU A 56 -5.13 -2.57 15.76
C LEU A 56 -5.21 -3.10 17.20
N GLY A 57 -4.09 -3.21 17.90
CA GLY A 57 -4.02 -3.58 19.31
C GLY A 57 -4.73 -2.56 20.20
N GLY A 58 -4.47 -1.27 20.01
CA GLY A 58 -5.21 -0.20 20.70
C GLY A 58 -6.70 -0.27 20.40
N ALA A 59 -7.06 -0.44 19.12
CA ALA A 59 -8.46 -0.61 18.73
C ALA A 59 -9.14 -1.84 19.36
N LEU A 60 -8.41 -2.94 19.60
CA LEU A 60 -8.96 -4.14 20.24
C LEU A 60 -9.41 -3.86 21.68
N TYR A 61 -8.72 -3.00 22.42
CA TYR A 61 -9.05 -2.67 23.81
C TYR A 61 -9.99 -1.46 23.94
N ASP A 62 -9.80 -0.45 23.09
CA ASP A 62 -10.48 0.85 23.24
C ASP A 62 -11.87 0.90 22.59
N GLN A 63 -12.14 0.03 21.61
CA GLN A 63 -13.37 0.10 20.81
C GLN A 63 -14.32 -1.05 21.13
N SER A 64 -15.58 -0.73 21.35
CA SER A 64 -16.64 -1.71 21.55
C SER A 64 -16.91 -2.56 20.31
N GLU A 65 -17.56 -3.70 20.51
CA GLU A 65 -17.98 -4.59 19.43
C GLU A 65 -19.01 -3.90 18.51
N PRO A 66 -18.87 -3.97 17.18
CA PRO A 66 -19.84 -3.38 16.26
C PRO A 66 -21.19 -4.08 16.33
N SER A 67 -22.26 -3.36 16.00
CA SER A 67 -23.62 -3.93 15.96
C SER A 67 -23.74 -5.07 14.94
N LYS A 68 -24.45 -6.14 15.31
CA LYS A 68 -24.80 -7.25 14.42
C LYS A 68 -25.63 -6.81 13.20
N SER A 69 -26.26 -5.63 13.26
CA SER A 69 -26.98 -5.05 12.12
C SER A 69 -26.08 -4.75 10.92
N ARG A 70 -24.75 -4.67 11.10
CA ARG A 70 -23.78 -4.40 10.02
C ARG A 70 -23.87 -5.36 8.85
N HIS A 71 -24.30 -6.60 9.10
CA HIS A 71 -24.46 -7.62 8.04
C HIS A 71 -25.66 -7.36 7.12
N ARG A 72 -26.49 -6.35 7.42
CA ARG A 72 -27.59 -5.89 6.57
C ARG A 72 -27.17 -4.79 5.58
N GLU A 73 -25.94 -4.31 5.69
CA GLU A 73 -25.39 -3.24 4.86
C GLU A 73 -24.14 -3.74 4.14
N TYR A 74 -23.85 -3.16 2.96
CA TYR A 74 -22.60 -3.45 2.25
C TYR A 74 -21.40 -2.89 3.00
N TYR A 75 -20.27 -3.60 2.93
CA TYR A 75 -19.04 -3.16 3.55
C TYR A 75 -18.24 -2.27 2.59
N ASP A 76 -18.64 -0.99 2.50
CA ASP A 76 -18.11 -0.05 1.49
C ASP A 76 -16.71 0.50 1.81
N ALA A 77 -16.17 0.24 3.01
CA ALA A 77 -14.90 0.86 3.44
C ALA A 77 -13.71 0.49 2.52
N PRO A 78 -13.50 -0.78 2.12
CA PRO A 78 -12.46 -1.15 1.17
C PRO A 78 -12.69 -0.55 -0.22
N THR A 79 -13.93 -0.55 -0.70
CA THR A 79 -14.28 0.02 -2.02
C THR A 79 -13.97 1.52 -2.06
N ARG A 80 -14.36 2.28 -1.03
CA ARG A 80 -14.02 3.71 -0.93
C ARG A 80 -12.52 3.95 -0.89
N PHE A 81 -11.77 3.15 -0.14
CA PHE A 81 -10.31 3.22 -0.12
C PHE A 81 -9.71 2.92 -1.50
N GLY A 82 -10.19 1.87 -2.17
CA GLY A 82 -9.76 1.48 -3.50
C GLY A 82 -9.99 2.56 -4.55
N ILE A 83 -11.14 3.25 -4.53
CA ILE A 83 -11.43 4.37 -5.44
C ILE A 83 -10.39 5.49 -5.25
N VAL A 84 -10.11 5.88 -4.01
CA VAL A 84 -9.13 6.93 -3.72
C VAL A 84 -7.73 6.51 -4.18
N MET A 85 -7.31 5.28 -3.87
CA MET A 85 -6.00 4.77 -4.28
C MET A 85 -5.88 4.62 -5.80
N THR A 86 -6.96 4.25 -6.50
CA THR A 86 -7.02 4.21 -7.96
C THR A 86 -6.66 5.57 -8.55
N LEU A 87 -7.26 6.65 -8.05
CA LEU A 87 -7.00 8.00 -8.54
C LEU A 87 -5.58 8.47 -8.22
N ILE A 88 -5.08 8.17 -7.02
CA ILE A 88 -3.69 8.50 -6.63
C ILE A 88 -2.71 7.81 -7.57
N TRP A 89 -2.89 6.52 -7.83
CA TRP A 89 -2.02 5.77 -8.73
C TRP A 89 -2.21 6.15 -10.20
N ALA A 90 -3.40 6.59 -10.62
CA ALA A 90 -3.61 7.13 -11.95
C ALA A 90 -2.71 8.34 -12.17
N VAL A 91 -2.75 9.31 -11.25
CA VAL A 91 -1.92 10.52 -11.31
C VAL A 91 -0.44 10.16 -11.25
N ALA A 92 -0.02 9.31 -10.31
CA ALA A 92 1.39 8.93 -10.17
C ALA A 92 1.90 8.15 -11.40
N GLY A 93 1.19 7.10 -11.81
CA GLY A 93 1.57 6.23 -12.92
C GLY A 93 1.60 6.97 -14.25
N MET A 94 0.54 7.72 -14.58
CA MET A 94 0.49 8.52 -15.81
C MET A 94 1.48 9.68 -15.76
N GLY A 95 1.67 10.31 -14.60
CA GLY A 95 2.67 11.38 -14.40
C GLY A 95 4.10 10.91 -14.67
N VAL A 96 4.50 9.73 -14.17
CA VAL A 96 5.80 9.13 -14.53
C VAL A 96 5.84 8.79 -16.03
N GLY A 97 4.71 8.39 -16.62
CA GLY A 97 4.60 8.16 -18.07
C GLY A 97 4.89 9.41 -18.91
N VAL A 98 4.30 10.55 -18.53
CA VAL A 98 4.56 11.86 -19.17
C VAL A 98 6.03 12.25 -19.01
N TRP A 99 6.60 12.04 -17.81
CA TRP A 99 8.02 12.30 -17.57
C TRP A 99 8.93 11.44 -18.45
N LEU A 100 8.65 10.15 -18.57
CA LEU A 100 9.38 9.24 -19.45
C LEU A 100 9.27 9.67 -20.92
N ALA A 101 8.08 10.10 -21.36
CA ALA A 101 7.89 10.63 -22.71
C ALA A 101 8.75 11.87 -22.96
N ALA A 102 8.86 12.78 -21.98
CA ALA A 102 9.75 13.93 -22.06
C ALA A 102 11.23 13.52 -22.15
N LEU A 103 11.68 12.53 -21.37
CA LEU A 103 13.06 12.03 -21.43
C LEU A 103 13.43 11.36 -22.76
N MET A 104 12.46 10.87 -23.54
CA MET A 104 12.73 10.38 -24.90
C MET A 104 13.09 11.53 -25.87
N TYR A 105 12.60 12.73 -25.61
CA TYR A 105 12.87 13.91 -26.42
C TYR A 105 14.03 14.75 -25.89
N TRP A 106 14.15 14.88 -24.56
CA TRP A 106 15.24 15.56 -23.84
C TRP A 106 15.98 14.59 -22.90
N PRO A 107 16.83 13.68 -23.41
CA PRO A 107 17.56 12.73 -22.57
C PRO A 107 18.44 13.38 -21.49
N GLU A 108 19.01 14.55 -21.79
CA GLU A 108 19.86 15.35 -20.91
C GLU A 108 19.12 15.91 -19.68
N ALA A 109 17.79 15.94 -19.69
CA ALA A 109 16.97 16.34 -18.55
C ALA A 109 16.92 15.28 -17.44
N THR A 110 17.54 14.11 -17.62
CA THR A 110 17.61 13.05 -16.61
C THR A 110 18.37 13.54 -15.37
N PRO A 111 17.76 13.58 -14.17
CA PRO A 111 18.45 13.98 -12.95
C PRO A 111 19.65 13.05 -12.69
N ALA A 112 20.72 13.61 -12.14
CA ALA A 112 21.98 12.90 -11.83
C ALA A 112 21.87 11.97 -10.61
N VAL A 113 20.81 11.16 -10.57
CA VAL A 113 20.49 10.26 -9.48
C VAL A 113 20.17 8.87 -10.04
N PRO A 114 20.74 7.77 -9.52
CA PRO A 114 20.66 6.47 -10.19
C PRO A 114 19.24 5.94 -10.41
N TRP A 115 18.27 6.24 -9.53
CA TRP A 115 16.89 5.75 -9.64
C TRP A 115 16.00 6.55 -10.59
N THR A 116 16.46 7.69 -11.11
CA THR A 116 15.69 8.53 -12.06
C THR A 116 15.99 8.21 -13.52
N SER A 117 16.89 7.26 -13.80
CA SER A 117 17.19 6.84 -15.18
C SER A 117 15.95 6.30 -15.90
N TYR A 118 15.85 6.59 -17.20
CA TYR A 118 14.75 6.14 -18.07
C TYR A 118 14.49 4.62 -17.96
N GLY A 119 15.56 3.82 -17.97
CA GLY A 119 15.46 2.36 -17.86
C GLY A 119 14.85 1.85 -16.55
N ARG A 120 15.06 2.57 -15.43
CA ARG A 120 14.49 2.20 -14.12
C ARG A 120 13.08 2.75 -13.91
N LEU A 121 12.78 3.94 -14.45
CA LEU A 121 11.47 4.55 -14.32
C LEU A 121 10.41 3.89 -15.21
N ARG A 122 10.79 3.24 -16.32
CA ARG A 122 9.85 2.50 -17.18
C ARG A 122 9.06 1.41 -16.42
N PRO A 123 9.71 0.45 -15.72
CA PRO A 123 9.00 -0.49 -14.86
C PRO A 123 8.14 0.19 -13.79
N VAL A 124 8.57 1.33 -13.24
CA VAL A 124 7.79 2.10 -12.26
C VAL A 124 6.50 2.64 -12.89
N HIS A 125 6.56 3.21 -14.10
CA HIS A 125 5.38 3.63 -14.84
C HIS A 125 4.46 2.46 -15.13
N THR A 126 4.98 1.39 -15.73
CA THR A 126 4.16 0.23 -16.14
C THR A 126 3.49 -0.44 -14.94
N SER A 127 4.23 -0.76 -13.88
CA SER A 127 3.65 -1.35 -12.66
C SER A 127 2.72 -0.38 -11.94
N GLY A 128 3.03 0.92 -11.93
CA GLY A 128 2.17 1.95 -11.36
C GLY A 128 0.83 2.08 -12.08
N VAL A 129 0.82 2.00 -13.41
CA VAL A 129 -0.43 2.04 -14.21
C VAL A 129 -1.18 0.72 -14.14
N ILE A 130 -0.51 -0.42 -14.26
CA ILE A 130 -1.18 -1.73 -14.30
C ILE A 130 -1.65 -2.15 -12.91
N PHE A 131 -0.75 -2.24 -11.94
CA PHE A 131 -1.07 -2.78 -10.62
C PHE A 131 -1.48 -1.70 -9.62
N GLY A 132 -0.87 -0.51 -9.71
CA GLY A 132 -1.28 0.64 -8.90
C GLY A 132 -2.67 1.13 -9.30
N PHE A 133 -2.82 1.62 -10.52
CA PHE A 133 -4.10 2.15 -11.02
C PHE A 133 -5.09 1.03 -11.36
N GLY A 134 -4.76 0.17 -12.32
CA GLY A 134 -5.66 -0.88 -12.79
C GLY A 134 -6.04 -1.89 -11.69
N GLY A 135 -5.09 -2.32 -10.88
CA GLY A 135 -5.33 -3.23 -9.76
C GLY A 135 -6.31 -2.68 -8.73
N ASN A 136 -6.12 -1.43 -8.28
CA ASN A 136 -7.06 -0.80 -7.34
C ASN A 136 -8.43 -0.55 -7.99
N ALA A 137 -8.48 -0.21 -9.29
CA ALA A 137 -9.74 -0.03 -10.00
C ALA A 137 -10.55 -1.33 -10.02
N LEU A 138 -9.90 -2.45 -10.36
CA LEU A 138 -10.54 -3.76 -10.39
C LEU A 138 -11.10 -4.13 -9.01
N ILE A 139 -10.29 -4.00 -7.94
CA ILE A 139 -10.73 -4.24 -6.57
C ILE A 139 -11.95 -3.38 -6.22
N ALA A 140 -11.91 -2.08 -6.50
CA ALA A 140 -13.01 -1.18 -6.18
C ALA A 140 -14.30 -1.46 -6.99
N THR A 141 -14.19 -2.05 -8.17
CA THR A 141 -15.36 -2.36 -9.01
C THR A 141 -15.94 -3.76 -8.78
N SER A 142 -15.18 -4.67 -8.16
CA SER A 142 -15.59 -6.07 -7.99
C SER A 142 -16.27 -6.38 -6.65
N PHE A 143 -16.15 -5.49 -5.66
CA PHE A 143 -16.68 -5.64 -4.30
C PHE A 143 -17.73 -4.58 -4.01
#